data_AF-A0A9Q8QB98-F1
#
_entry.id   AF-A0A9Q8QB98-F1
#
_cell.length_a   1.000
_cell.length_b   1.000
_cell.length_c   1.000
_cell.angle_alpha   90.00
_cell.angle_beta   90.00
_cell.angle_gamma   90.00
#
_symmetry.space_group_name_H-M   'P 1'
#
loop_
_entity.id
_entity.type
_entity.pdbx_description
1 polymer ?
#
loop_
_entity_poly.entity_id
_entity_poly.type
_entity_poly.pdbx_seq_one_letter_code
_entity_poly.pdbx_strand_id
1 'polypeptide(L)'
;MHIILTGTGLVGAIALDAMLNESSIDKITIISRKPVPQAEGQTKVEVIIQEDLSTYSDETLAKLKGAHGCIWTAGPPLMAVTRQ
;
A
#
# COMPACT_ATOMS: atom_id res chain seq x y z
N MET A 1 13.58 -1.55 -6.84
CA MET A 1 12.40 -0.76 -7.23
C MET A 1 11.64 -0.23 -6.02
N HIS A 2 11.01 0.95 -6.15
CA HIS A 2 10.10 1.50 -5.13
C HIS A 2 8.66 1.37 -5.60
N ILE A 3 7.83 0.64 -4.85
CA ILE A 3 6.42 0.40 -5.19
C ILE A 3 5.51 0.99 -4.12
N ILE A 4 4.44 1.66 -4.56
CA ILE A 4 3.38 2.15 -3.69
C ILE A 4 2.27 1.11 -3.64
N LEU A 5 1.76 0.82 -2.44
CA LEU A 5 0.59 -0.02 -2.24
C LEU A 5 -0.51 0.78 -1.53
N THR A 6 -1.68 0.88 -2.14
CA THR A 6 -2.85 1.46 -1.48
C THR A 6 -3.93 0.40 -1.29
N GLY A 7 -4.56 0.42 -0.11
CA GLY A 7 -5.54 -0.59 0.29
C GLY A 7 -4.88 -1.88 0.77
N THR A 8 -5.29 -2.35 1.94
CA THR A 8 -4.77 -3.58 2.58
C THR A 8 -5.89 -4.59 2.84
N GLY A 9 -6.88 -4.64 1.93
CA GLY A 9 -7.87 -5.71 1.89
C GLY A 9 -7.26 -7.02 1.39
N LEU A 10 -8.10 -7.97 0.97
CA LEU A 10 -7.64 -9.29 0.50
C LEU A 10 -6.59 -9.19 -0.62
N VAL A 11 -6.88 -8.41 -1.66
CA VAL A 11 -5.96 -8.24 -2.81
C VAL A 11 -4.68 -7.52 -2.39
N GLY A 12 -4.80 -6.47 -1.57
CA GLY A 12 -3.64 -5.72 -1.06
C GLY A 12 -2.70 -6.57 -0.20
N ALA A 13 -3.25 -7.46 0.62
CA ALA A 13 -2.46 -8.41 1.42
C ALA A 13 -1.68 -9.41 0.55
N ILE A 14 -2.34 -9.97 -0.48
CA ILE A 14 -1.67 -10.89 -1.42
C ILE A 14 -0.58 -10.17 -2.22
N ALA A 15 -0.86 -8.94 -2.68
CA ALA A 15 0.13 -8.13 -3.35
C ALA A 15 1.32 -7.82 -2.43
N LEU A 16 1.07 -7.46 -1.16
CA LEU A 16 2.12 -7.20 -0.19
C LEU A 16 3.00 -8.43 0.03
N ASP A 17 2.41 -9.61 0.21
CA ASP A 17 3.16 -10.87 0.36
C ASP A 17 4.04 -11.15 -0.86
N ALA A 18 3.51 -11.01 -2.08
CA ALA A 18 4.29 -11.16 -3.30
C ALA A 18 5.45 -10.16 -3.38
N MET A 19 5.21 -8.89 -3.03
CA MET A 19 6.24 -7.85 -3.04
C MET A 19 7.31 -8.06 -1.97
N LEU A 20 6.93 -8.62 -0.81
CA LEU A 20 7.87 -8.95 0.26
C LEU A 20 8.84 -10.06 -0.17
N ASN A 21 8.38 -11.03 -0.95
CA ASN A 21 9.20 -12.11 -1.47
C ASN A 21 10.00 -11.75 -2.74
N GLU A 22 9.71 -10.61 -3.36
CA GLU A 22 10.46 -10.12 -4.52
C GLU A 22 11.76 -9.40 -4.11
N SER A 23 12.88 -9.86 -4.65
CA SER A 23 14.21 -9.30 -4.40
C SER A 23 14.49 -8.03 -5.20
N SER A 24 13.76 -7.83 -6.31
CA SER A 24 13.87 -6.62 -7.13
C SER A 24 13.20 -5.39 -6.50
N ILE A 25 12.43 -5.57 -5.42
CA ILE A 25 11.73 -4.50 -4.70
C ILE A 25 12.50 -4.14 -3.44
N ASP A 26 13.09 -2.94 -3.44
CA ASP A 26 13.93 -2.41 -2.36
C ASP A 26 13.12 -1.60 -1.35
N LYS A 27 12.03 -0.98 -1.80
CA LYS A 27 11.17 -0.13 -0.96
C LYS A 27 9.71 -0.33 -1.30
N ILE A 28 8.88 -0.47 -0.27
CA ILE A 28 7.42 -0.54 -0.37
C ILE A 28 6.85 0.57 0.50
N THR A 29 6.06 1.47 -0.08
CA THR A 29 5.32 2.47 0.68
C THR A 29 3.85 2.12 0.68
N ILE A 30 3.31 1.80 1.85
CA ILE A 30 1.90 1.45 2.02
C ILE A 30 1.14 2.69 2.48
N ILE A 31 0.08 3.05 1.77
CA ILE A 31 -0.87 4.08 2.21
C ILE A 31 -2.15 3.37 2.62
N SER A 32 -2.46 3.42 3.91
CA SER A 32 -3.60 2.71 4.49
C SER A 32 -4.36 3.60 5.48
N ARG A 33 -5.67 3.38 5.55
CA ARG A 33 -6.54 4.02 6.55
C ARG A 33 -6.43 3.38 7.94
N LYS A 34 -5.82 2.19 8.01
CA LYS A 34 -5.68 1.39 9.24
C LYS A 34 -4.27 0.83 9.36
N PRO A 35 -3.80 0.52 10.58
CA PRO A 35 -2.55 -0.20 10.79
C PRO A 35 -2.49 -1.48 9.96
N VAL A 36 -1.28 -1.84 9.54
CA VAL A 36 -1.01 -2.98 8.66
C VAL A 36 -0.09 -3.96 9.40
N PRO A 37 -0.64 -4.93 10.15
CA PRO A 37 0.18 -5.85 10.96
C PRO A 37 1.19 -6.65 10.12
N GLN A 38 0.87 -6.94 8.86
CA GLN A 38 1.75 -7.67 7.94
C GLN A 38 3.04 -6.91 7.58
N ALA A 39 3.05 -5.59 7.80
CA ALA A 39 4.22 -4.75 7.56
C ALA A 39 5.08 -4.57 8.82
N GLU A 40 4.63 -5.03 9.99
CA GLU A 40 5.39 -4.90 11.23
C GLU A 40 6.68 -5.73 11.17
N GLY A 41 7.81 -5.11 11.54
CA GLY A 41 9.13 -5.75 11.50
C GLY A 41 9.77 -5.83 10.12
N GLN A 42 9.10 -5.36 9.06
CA GLN A 42 9.65 -5.35 7.70
C GLN A 42 10.51 -4.12 7.46
N THR A 43 11.81 -4.31 7.22
CA THR A 43 12.78 -3.21 7.01
C THR A 43 12.58 -2.46 5.69
N LYS A 44 12.02 -3.12 4.67
CA LYS A 44 11.76 -2.53 3.35
C LYS A 44 10.39 -1.88 3.21
N VAL A 45 9.57 -1.88 4.26
CA VAL A 45 8.19 -1.38 4.21
C VAL A 45 8.05 -0.12 5.07
N GLU A 46 7.47 0.92 4.48
CA GLU A 46 7.08 2.14 5.17
C GLU A 46 5.56 2.26 5.13
N VAL A 47 4.90 2.32 6.30
CA VAL A 47 3.44 2.45 6.40
C VAL A 47 3.09 3.90 6.72
N ILE A 48 2.31 4.52 5.85
CA ILE A 48 1.73 5.85 6.02
C ILE A 48 0.25 5.67 6.34
N ILE A 49 -0.14 6.05 7.55
CA ILE A 49 -1.53 6.01 7.98
C ILE A 49 -2.21 7.30 7.54
N GLN A 50 -3.14 7.19 6.61
CA GLN A 50 -3.86 8.31 6.04
C GLN A 50 -5.33 7.93 5.83
N GLU A 51 -6.22 8.66 6.49
CA GLU A 51 -7.66 8.36 6.49
C GLU A 51 -8.33 8.76 5.18
N ASP A 52 -8.00 9.94 4.66
CA ASP A 52 -8.49 10.44 3.38
C ASP A 52 -7.45 10.22 2.28
N LEU A 53 -7.78 9.39 1.29
CA LEU A 53 -6.94 9.12 0.12
C LEU A 53 -7.17 10.14 -1.02
N SER A 54 -8.04 11.13 -0.81
CA SER A 54 -8.32 12.20 -1.78
C SER A 54 -7.35 13.37 -1.64
N THR A 55 -6.69 13.48 -0.49
CA THR A 55 -5.79 14.58 -0.14
C THR A 55 -4.43 14.03 0.30
N TYR A 56 -3.34 14.62 -0.20
CA TYR A 56 -1.98 14.19 0.15
C TYR A 56 -1.17 15.42 0.57
N SER A 57 -0.55 15.36 1.75
CA SER A 57 0.36 16.39 2.22
C SER A 57 1.67 16.37 1.43
N ASP A 58 2.39 17.49 1.41
CA ASP A 58 3.70 17.59 0.77
C ASP A 58 4.71 16.58 1.35
N GLU A 59 4.59 16.25 2.64
CA GLU A 59 5.40 15.22 3.29
C GLU A 59 5.12 13.83 2.70
N THR A 60 3.85 13.46 2.54
CA THR A 60 3.49 12.18 1.90
C THR A 60 3.97 12.16 0.46
N LEU A 61 3.75 13.23 -0.31
CA LEU A 61 4.21 13.33 -1.69
C LEU A 61 5.74 13.20 -1.82
N ALA A 62 6.50 13.78 -0.88
CA ALA A 62 7.94 13.63 -0.84
C ALA A 62 8.37 12.16 -0.65
N LYS A 63 7.64 11.39 0.18
CA LYS A 63 7.89 9.96 0.40
C LYS A 63 7.52 9.08 -0.79
N LEU A 64 6.56 9.50 -1.61
CA LEU A 64 6.12 8.81 -2.83
C LEU A 64 7.00 9.15 -4.05
N LYS A 65 7.79 10.22 -3.98
CA LYS A 65 8.64 10.66 -5.08
C LYS A 65 9.66 9.59 -5.45
N GLY A 66 9.76 9.28 -6.74
CA GLY A 66 10.66 8.24 -7.25
C GLY A 66 10.07 6.83 -7.23
N ALA A 67 8.78 6.67 -6.90
CA ALA A 67 8.09 5.41 -7.06
C ALA A 67 8.05 4.99 -8.54
N HIS A 68 8.30 3.70 -8.77
CA HIS A 68 8.34 3.07 -10.09
C HIS A 68 6.96 2.55 -10.50
N GLY A 69 6.08 2.31 -9.54
CA GLY A 69 4.74 1.79 -9.77
C GLY A 69 3.85 1.96 -8.55
N CYS A 70 2.55 1.88 -8.80
CA CYS A 70 1.52 1.93 -7.77
C CYS A 70 0.53 0.78 -7.99
N ILE A 71 0.31 -0.01 -6.93
CA ILE A 71 -0.71 -1.03 -6.87
C ILE A 71 -1.89 -0.42 -6.09
N TRP A 72 -2.95 -0.08 -6.81
CA TRP A 72 -4.13 0.56 -6.23
C TRP A 72 -5.22 -0.48 -5.96
N THR A 73 -5.38 -0.87 -4.69
CA THR A 73 -6.41 -1.83 -4.23
C THR A 73 -7.41 -1.20 -3.27
N ALA A 74 -7.48 0.14 -3.24
CA ALA A 74 -8.50 0.83 -2.48
C ALA A 74 -9.86 0.64 -3.18
N GLY A 75 -10.77 -0.07 -2.52
CA GLY A 75 -12.10 -0.36 -3.02
C GLY A 75 -13.07 -0.67 -1.88
N PRO A 76 -14.36 -0.91 -2.21
CA PRO A 76 -15.33 -1.34 -1.23
C PRO A 76 -14.90 -2.68 -0.60
N PRO A 77 -15.29 -2.95 0.65
CA PRO A 77 -15.04 -4.25 1.25
C PRO A 77 -15.65 -5.36 0.40
N LEU A 78 -15.01 -6.54 0.36
CA LEU A 78 -15.45 -7.68 -0.46
C LEU A 78 -16.95 -7.98 -0.29
N MET A 79 -17.47 -7.86 0.93
CA MET A 79 -18.88 -8.11 1.26
C MET A 79 -19.86 -7.10 0.64
N ALA A 80 -19.38 -5.93 0.21
CA ALA A 80 -20.17 -4.91 -0.48
C ALA A 80 -20.09 -5.03 -2.01
N VAL A 81 -19.30 -5.97 -2.55
CA VAL A 81 -19.21 -6.20 -3.99
C VAL A 81 -20.43 -7.03 -4.43
N THR A 82 -21.31 -6.41 -5.21
CA THR A 82 -22.45 -7.08 -5.86
C THR A 82 -22.15 -7.25 -7.35
N ARG A 83 -22.56 -8.39 -7.93
CA ARG A 83 -22.55 -8.54 -9.40
C ARG A 83 -23.65 -7.62 -9.94
N GLN A 84 -23.25 -6.63 -10.74
CA GLN A 84 -24.18 -5.90 -11.60
C GLN A 84 -24.60 -6.79 -12.77
#